data_AF-N8URT4-F1
#
_entry.id   AF-N8URT4-F1
#
_cell.length_a   1.000
_cell.length_b   1.000
_cell.length_c   1.000
_cell.angle_alpha   90.00
_cell.angle_beta   90.00
_cell.angle_gamma   90.00
#
_symmetry.space_group_name_H-M   'P 1'
#
loop_
_entity.id
_entity.type
_entity.pdbx_description
1 polymer ?
#
loop_
_entity_poly.entity_id
_entity_poly.type
_entity_poly.pdbx_seq_one_letter_code
_entity_poly.pdbx_strand_id
1 'polypeptide(L)'
;MKKIFIAGSISIKKLDESVTKRIDKMINQGYEIILGDADGIDKAVQNYLNIQTYSKVTIYHSGTIVRNNLGNWSTKSIATNYKFGTRDFFTAKDVALANDADIGVMLWDKKSTGTLKNIIELIKQNKKVTVFLQQEKKFQRVYNVDEFLLITQKMSELSLKNADKKINISKNIELLRKSNMQPSFL
;
A
#
# COMPACT_ATOMS: atom_id res chain seq x y z
N MET A 1 -1.17 -20.14 -0.29
CA MET A 1 -1.87 -19.23 -1.22
C MET A 1 -1.34 -17.83 -0.98
N LYS A 2 -1.00 -17.05 -2.02
CA LYS A 2 -0.40 -15.73 -1.82
C LYS A 2 -1.44 -14.66 -1.50
N LYS A 3 -1.12 -13.76 -0.57
CA LYS A 3 -1.89 -12.56 -0.21
C LYS A 3 -1.28 -11.30 -0.81
N ILE A 4 -2.07 -10.55 -1.57
CA ILE A 4 -1.64 -9.33 -2.24
C ILE A 4 -2.27 -8.13 -1.55
N PHE A 5 -1.44 -7.28 -0.95
CA PHE A 5 -1.88 -6.01 -0.41
C PHE A 5 -1.93 -4.95 -1.51
N ILE A 6 -3.13 -4.50 -1.84
CA ILE A 6 -3.34 -3.40 -2.79
C ILE A 6 -3.76 -2.15 -2.02
N ALA A 7 -3.02 -1.05 -2.20
CA ALA A 7 -3.34 0.26 -1.65
C ALA A 7 -2.83 1.38 -2.55
N GLY A 8 -3.19 2.63 -2.24
CA GLY A 8 -2.68 3.76 -3.00
C GLY A 8 -3.18 5.11 -2.53
N SER A 9 -2.99 6.12 -3.37
CA SER A 9 -3.36 7.50 -3.05
C SER A 9 -4.88 7.69 -3.01
N ILE A 10 -5.37 8.43 -2.02
CA ILE A 10 -6.79 8.83 -1.92
C ILE A 10 -7.19 9.72 -3.12
N SER A 11 -6.22 10.41 -3.74
CA SER A 11 -6.47 11.28 -4.89
C SER A 11 -6.81 10.52 -6.18
N ILE A 12 -6.40 9.26 -6.30
CA ILE A 12 -6.61 8.46 -7.50
C ILE A 12 -7.94 7.73 -7.36
N LYS A 13 -8.91 8.07 -8.22
CA LYS A 13 -10.29 7.54 -8.18
C LYS A 13 -10.61 6.60 -9.35
N LYS A 14 -9.71 6.49 -10.32
CA LYS A 14 -9.87 5.66 -11.52
C LYS A 14 -8.61 4.82 -11.71
N LEU A 15 -8.81 3.53 -11.98
CA LEU A 15 -7.73 2.62 -12.29
C LEU A 15 -7.36 2.77 -13.77
N ASP A 16 -6.06 2.80 -14.05
CA ASP A 16 -5.57 2.69 -15.43
C ASP A 16 -5.72 1.24 -15.91
N GLU A 17 -5.87 1.05 -17.22
CA GLU A 17 -6.05 -0.27 -17.83
C GLU A 17 -4.89 -1.23 -17.51
N SER A 18 -3.67 -0.70 -17.40
CA SER A 18 -2.51 -1.50 -17.00
C SER A 18 -2.65 -2.06 -15.57
N VAL A 19 -3.32 -1.33 -14.68
CA VAL A 19 -3.61 -1.78 -13.32
C VAL A 19 -4.68 -2.85 -13.33
N THR A 20 -5.80 -2.64 -14.05
CA THR A 20 -6.88 -3.62 -14.11
C THR A 20 -6.39 -4.94 -14.71
N LYS A 21 -5.62 -4.90 -15.80
CA LYS A 21 -4.94 -6.09 -16.36
C LYS A 21 -4.03 -6.80 -15.37
N ARG A 22 -3.38 -6.05 -14.47
CA ARG A 22 -2.52 -6.63 -13.43
C ARG A 22 -3.36 -7.29 -12.32
N ILE A 23 -4.51 -6.71 -11.97
CA ILE A 23 -5.48 -7.29 -11.04
C ILE A 23 -6.11 -8.55 -11.64
N ASP A 24 -6.50 -8.54 -12.91
CA ASP A 24 -7.07 -9.72 -13.59
C ASP A 24 -6.11 -10.92 -13.54
N LYS A 25 -4.80 -10.67 -13.70
CA LYS A 25 -3.79 -11.73 -13.51
C LYS A 25 -3.77 -12.29 -12.09
N MET A 26 -4.00 -11.47 -11.07
CA MET A 26 -4.07 -11.92 -9.67
C MET A 26 -5.35 -12.74 -9.41
N ILE A 27 -6.47 -12.30 -9.97
CA ILE A 27 -7.75 -13.00 -9.96
C ILE A 27 -7.60 -14.39 -10.58
N ASN A 28 -7.06 -14.46 -11.80
CA ASN A 28 -6.84 -15.71 -12.54
C ASN A 28 -5.88 -16.66 -11.83
N GLN A 29 -4.91 -16.12 -11.07
CA GLN A 29 -3.99 -16.91 -10.24
C GLN A 29 -4.61 -17.31 -8.89
N GLY A 30 -5.82 -16.85 -8.58
CA GLY A 30 -6.55 -17.21 -7.37
C GLY A 30 -5.94 -16.66 -6.08
N TYR A 31 -5.20 -15.55 -6.15
CA TYR A 31 -4.58 -14.90 -4.99
C TYR A 31 -5.58 -14.16 -4.12
N GLU A 32 -5.41 -14.23 -2.81
CA GLU A 32 -6.23 -13.43 -1.91
C GLU A 32 -5.80 -11.96 -1.99
N ILE A 33 -6.77 -11.07 -2.15
CA ILE A 33 -6.52 -9.62 -2.20
C ILE A 33 -6.94 -9.01 -0.87
N ILE A 34 -6.01 -8.32 -0.21
CA ILE A 34 -6.28 -7.58 1.02
C ILE A 34 -6.12 -6.08 0.74
N LEU A 35 -7.05 -5.28 1.24
CA LEU A 35 -7.07 -3.83 1.03
C LEU A 35 -7.81 -3.13 2.15
N GLY A 36 -7.65 -1.81 2.23
CA GLY A 36 -8.34 -1.00 3.22
C GLY A 36 -9.78 -0.65 2.82
N ASP A 37 -10.42 0.07 3.73
CA ASP A 37 -11.78 0.61 3.59
C ASP A 37 -11.81 2.09 3.18
N ALA A 38 -10.69 2.68 2.78
CA ALA A 38 -10.60 4.11 2.48
C ALA A 38 -11.23 4.47 1.12
N ASP A 39 -11.40 5.77 0.89
CA ASP A 39 -11.68 6.29 -0.45
C ASP A 39 -10.44 6.26 -1.36
N GLY A 40 -10.62 6.64 -2.62
CA GLY A 40 -9.56 6.63 -3.64
C GLY A 40 -9.27 5.22 -4.13
N ILE A 41 -8.00 4.81 -4.11
CA ILE A 41 -7.58 3.51 -4.65
C ILE A 41 -8.29 2.33 -3.99
N ASP A 42 -8.41 2.33 -2.66
CA ASP A 42 -9.08 1.24 -1.92
C ASP A 42 -10.49 1.03 -2.48
N LYS A 43 -11.33 2.07 -2.49
CA LYS A 43 -12.68 2.03 -3.06
C LYS A 43 -12.70 1.71 -4.56
N ALA A 44 -11.76 2.23 -5.36
CA ALA A 44 -11.71 1.96 -6.79
C ALA A 44 -11.38 0.49 -7.09
N VAL A 45 -10.46 -0.10 -6.32
CA VAL A 45 -10.10 -1.52 -6.40
C VAL A 45 -11.26 -2.39 -5.90
N GLN A 46 -11.90 -2.03 -4.78
CA GLN A 46 -13.12 -2.69 -4.33
C GLN A 46 -14.17 -2.70 -5.45
N ASN A 47 -14.48 -1.55 -6.05
CA ASN A 47 -15.47 -1.48 -7.13
C ASN A 47 -15.11 -2.40 -8.30
N TYR A 48 -13.85 -2.42 -8.72
CA TYR A 48 -13.38 -3.28 -9.80
C TYR A 48 -13.54 -4.77 -9.45
N LEU A 49 -13.09 -5.20 -8.26
CA LEU A 49 -13.21 -6.59 -7.81
C LEU A 49 -14.65 -7.04 -7.69
N ASN A 50 -15.56 -6.15 -7.28
CA ASN A 50 -16.99 -6.44 -7.20
C ASN A 50 -17.59 -6.70 -8.60
N ILE A 51 -17.24 -5.86 -9.59
CA ILE A 51 -17.66 -6.06 -10.99
C ILE A 51 -17.15 -7.39 -11.54
N GLN A 52 -15.92 -7.77 -11.19
CA GLN A 52 -15.35 -9.07 -11.56
C GLN A 52 -15.92 -10.24 -10.74
N THR A 53 -16.86 -9.99 -9.82
CA THR A 53 -17.45 -10.99 -8.91
C THR A 53 -16.39 -11.78 -8.11
N TYR A 54 -15.25 -11.16 -7.82
CA TYR A 54 -14.14 -11.84 -7.17
C TYR A 54 -14.37 -11.96 -5.66
N SER A 55 -14.35 -13.18 -5.12
CA SER A 55 -14.73 -13.44 -3.72
C SER A 55 -13.55 -13.52 -2.74
N LYS A 56 -12.32 -13.77 -3.21
CA LYS A 56 -11.13 -13.92 -2.34
C LYS A 56 -10.55 -12.56 -1.95
N VAL A 57 -11.36 -11.77 -1.24
CA VAL A 57 -11.02 -10.42 -0.83
C VAL A 57 -11.25 -10.29 0.68
N THR A 58 -10.39 -9.55 1.38
CA THR A 58 -10.62 -9.16 2.78
C THR A 58 -10.39 -7.67 2.98
N ILE A 59 -11.38 -6.99 3.57
CA ILE A 59 -11.31 -5.55 3.87
C ILE A 59 -10.81 -5.33 5.28
N TYR A 60 -9.70 -4.61 5.40
CA TYR A 60 -9.14 -4.20 6.68
C TYR A 60 -9.67 -2.82 7.04
N HIS A 61 -10.12 -2.66 8.27
CA HIS A 61 -10.56 -1.37 8.79
C HIS A 61 -10.11 -1.19 10.23
N SER A 62 -9.92 0.07 10.63
CA SER A 62 -9.62 0.41 12.02
C SER A 62 -10.92 0.64 12.78
N GLY A 63 -11.04 0.11 14.01
CA GLY A 63 -12.24 0.28 14.83
C GLY A 63 -13.42 -0.61 14.41
N THR A 64 -14.63 -0.27 14.85
CA THR A 64 -15.81 -1.16 14.75
C THR A 64 -16.62 -1.00 13.46
N ILE A 65 -16.51 0.14 12.78
CA ILE A 65 -17.31 0.45 11.58
C ILE A 65 -16.41 0.42 10.35
N VAL A 66 -16.82 -0.33 9.33
CA VAL A 66 -16.19 -0.32 8.01
C VAL A 66 -16.73 0.84 7.18
N ARG A 67 -15.86 1.66 6.57
CA ARG A 67 -16.29 2.80 5.76
C ARG A 67 -16.77 2.39 4.37
N ASN A 68 -16.04 1.49 3.72
CA ASN A 68 -16.36 0.97 2.39
C ASN A 68 -16.14 -0.56 2.36
N ASN A 69 -17.17 -1.30 1.94
CA ASN A 69 -17.09 -2.73 1.60
C ASN A 69 -18.06 -3.02 0.45
N LEU A 70 -17.66 -2.67 -0.78
CA LEU A 70 -18.59 -2.63 -1.92
C LEU A 70 -19.07 -4.01 -2.40
N GLY A 71 -18.31 -5.07 -2.13
CA GLY A 71 -18.64 -6.44 -2.53
C GLY A 71 -19.08 -7.34 -1.37
N ASN A 72 -19.39 -6.76 -0.21
CA ASN A 72 -19.81 -7.51 1.00
C ASN A 72 -18.82 -8.63 1.38
N TRP A 73 -17.52 -8.39 1.24
CA TRP A 73 -16.49 -9.37 1.59
C TRP A 73 -16.28 -9.47 3.10
N SER A 74 -15.52 -10.50 3.52
CA SER A 74 -15.05 -10.61 4.90
C SER A 74 -14.25 -9.37 5.31
N THR A 75 -14.43 -8.95 6.55
CA THR A 75 -13.71 -7.82 7.13
C THR A 75 -12.78 -8.28 8.24
N LYS A 76 -11.68 -7.55 8.44
CA LYS A 76 -10.79 -7.69 9.58
C LYS A 76 -10.65 -6.35 10.29
N SER A 77 -11.24 -6.25 11.46
CA SER A 77 -11.11 -5.08 12.34
C SER A 77 -9.75 -5.12 13.04
N ILE A 78 -9.03 -4.01 12.97
CA ILE A 78 -7.79 -3.81 13.73
C ILE A 78 -8.11 -2.94 14.94
N ALA A 79 -8.08 -3.59 16.11
CA ALA A 79 -8.22 -2.91 17.40
C ALA A 79 -6.99 -2.02 17.63
N THR A 80 -7.23 -0.82 18.11
CA THR A 80 -6.17 0.11 18.45
C THR A 80 -6.61 1.03 19.58
N ASN A 81 -5.67 1.32 20.48
CA ASN A 81 -5.87 2.26 21.58
C ASN A 81 -5.62 3.71 21.12
N TYR A 82 -5.23 3.93 19.85
CA TYR A 82 -5.06 5.26 19.31
C TYR A 82 -6.41 5.95 19.11
N LYS A 83 -6.44 7.26 19.34
CA LYS A 83 -7.65 8.07 19.15
C LYS A 83 -8.12 7.96 17.69
N PHE A 84 -9.43 7.71 17.50
CA PHE A 84 -10.06 7.63 16.19
C PHE A 84 -9.70 8.84 15.31
N GLY A 85 -9.42 8.59 14.03
CA GLY A 85 -9.07 9.64 13.06
C GLY A 85 -7.63 10.17 13.17
N THR A 86 -6.84 9.71 14.15
CA THR A 86 -5.41 10.06 14.21
C THR A 86 -4.60 9.26 13.20
N ARG A 87 -3.40 9.75 12.93
CA ARG A 87 -2.46 9.11 12.03
C ARG A 87 -2.03 7.72 12.53
N ASP A 88 -1.85 7.54 13.83
CA ASP A 88 -1.41 6.27 14.41
C ASP A 88 -2.52 5.23 14.35
N PHE A 89 -3.77 5.66 14.51
CA PHE A 89 -4.97 4.84 14.32
C PHE A 89 -5.04 4.21 12.92
N PHE A 90 -4.73 4.98 11.87
CA PHE A 90 -4.67 4.44 10.50
C PHE A 90 -3.41 3.61 10.24
N THR A 91 -2.28 4.00 10.85
CA THR A 91 -1.00 3.29 10.67
C THR A 91 -1.06 1.87 11.24
N ALA A 92 -1.76 1.63 12.35
CA ALA A 92 -1.92 0.29 12.92
C ALA A 92 -2.56 -0.71 11.93
N LYS A 93 -3.58 -0.26 11.19
CA LYS A 93 -4.21 -1.07 10.14
C LYS A 93 -3.27 -1.30 8.96
N ASP A 94 -2.55 -0.26 8.53
CA ASP A 94 -1.60 -0.37 7.42
C ASP A 94 -0.46 -1.36 7.76
N VAL A 95 0.00 -1.39 9.01
CA VAL A 95 0.97 -2.39 9.51
C VAL A 95 0.38 -3.80 9.50
N ALA A 96 -0.87 -3.98 9.96
CA ALA A 96 -1.52 -5.29 9.91
C ALA A 96 -1.69 -5.80 8.46
N LEU A 97 -2.10 -4.94 7.53
CA LEU A 97 -2.14 -5.24 6.10
C LEU A 97 -0.78 -5.64 5.57
N ALA A 98 0.28 -4.88 5.91
CA ALA A 98 1.63 -5.20 5.51
C ALA A 98 2.08 -6.55 6.08
N ASN A 99 1.81 -6.85 7.35
CA ASN A 99 2.15 -8.11 8.03
C ASN A 99 1.51 -9.32 7.38
N ASP A 100 0.23 -9.22 7.01
CA ASP A 100 -0.52 -10.33 6.42
C ASP A 100 -0.24 -10.50 4.91
N ALA A 101 0.36 -9.52 4.24
CA ALA A 101 0.67 -9.60 2.82
C ALA A 101 1.93 -10.42 2.52
N ASP A 102 1.96 -11.10 1.37
CA ASP A 102 3.21 -11.63 0.78
C ASP A 102 3.83 -10.63 -0.21
N ILE A 103 2.98 -9.84 -0.88
CA ILE A 103 3.36 -8.91 -1.94
C ILE A 103 2.54 -7.63 -1.79
N GLY A 104 3.17 -6.47 -2.00
CA GLY A 104 2.50 -5.18 -2.09
C GLY A 104 2.34 -4.67 -3.52
N VAL A 105 1.20 -4.04 -3.79
CA VAL A 105 0.90 -3.31 -5.02
C VAL A 105 0.43 -1.92 -4.64
N MET A 106 1.22 -0.92 -4.96
CA MET A 106 1.05 0.44 -4.45
C MET A 106 0.81 1.42 -5.60
N LEU A 107 -0.38 2.01 -5.67
CA LEU A 107 -0.73 2.98 -6.70
C LEU A 107 -0.44 4.40 -6.21
N TRP A 108 0.57 5.04 -6.80
CA TRP A 108 1.15 6.25 -6.25
C TRP A 108 1.17 7.41 -7.24
N ASP A 109 0.78 8.58 -6.75
CA ASP A 109 0.67 9.84 -7.50
C ASP A 109 1.90 10.75 -7.33
N LYS A 110 3.01 10.21 -6.80
CA LYS A 110 4.24 10.95 -6.41
C LYS A 110 4.06 11.95 -5.27
N LYS A 111 2.93 11.90 -4.56
CA LYS A 111 2.59 12.87 -3.49
C LYS A 111 2.13 12.18 -2.21
N SER A 112 1.39 11.09 -2.31
CA SER A 112 0.78 10.42 -1.16
C SER A 112 1.82 9.88 -0.19
N THR A 113 1.92 10.53 0.96
CA THR A 113 2.77 10.09 2.07
C THR A 113 2.26 8.81 2.74
N GLY A 114 0.95 8.55 2.70
CA GLY A 114 0.37 7.30 3.20
C GLY A 114 0.83 6.10 2.38
N THR A 115 0.84 6.23 1.05
CA THR A 115 1.34 5.17 0.17
C THR A 115 2.83 4.92 0.37
N LEU A 116 3.64 5.97 0.55
CA LEU A 116 5.06 5.82 0.88
C LEU A 116 5.30 5.08 2.19
N LYS A 117 4.47 5.31 3.23
CA LYS A 117 4.56 4.53 4.47
C LYS A 117 4.31 3.05 4.24
N ASN A 118 3.28 2.71 3.47
CA ASN A 118 2.96 1.31 3.18
C ASN A 118 4.11 0.63 2.43
N ILE A 119 4.76 1.36 1.51
CA ILE A 119 5.97 0.88 0.83
C ILE A 119 7.11 0.65 1.83
N ILE A 120 7.38 1.62 2.72
CA ILE A 120 8.42 1.49 3.75
C ILE A 120 8.17 0.28 4.66
N GLU A 121 6.92 0.09 5.12
CA GLU A 121 6.55 -1.00 6.01
C GLU A 121 6.79 -2.37 5.37
N LEU A 122 6.40 -2.52 4.10
CA LEU A 122 6.66 -3.75 3.35
C LEU A 122 8.15 -4.01 3.13
N ILE A 123 8.94 -2.97 2.80
CA ILE A 123 10.39 -3.12 2.58
C ILE A 123 11.10 -3.50 3.87
N LYS A 124 10.72 -2.92 5.02
CA LYS A 124 11.27 -3.31 6.34
C LYS A 124 11.08 -4.79 6.64
N GLN A 125 10.04 -5.40 6.09
CA GLN A 125 9.72 -6.81 6.24
C GLN A 125 10.27 -7.67 5.08
N ASN A 126 11.15 -7.12 4.23
CA ASN A 126 11.71 -7.78 3.05
C ASN A 126 10.65 -8.28 2.05
N LYS A 127 9.49 -7.61 1.98
CA LYS A 127 8.38 -8.00 1.10
C LYS A 127 8.54 -7.39 -0.29
N LYS A 128 8.10 -8.13 -1.31
CA LYS A 128 8.13 -7.68 -2.70
C LYS A 128 7.08 -6.60 -2.92
N VAL A 129 7.49 -5.39 -3.31
CA VAL A 129 6.56 -4.30 -3.65
C VAL A 129 6.66 -3.93 -5.12
N THR A 130 5.51 -3.75 -5.77
CA THR A 130 5.41 -3.13 -7.10
C THR A 130 4.63 -1.82 -6.97
N VAL A 131 5.21 -0.72 -7.42
CA VAL A 131 4.61 0.61 -7.37
C VAL A 131 4.13 0.99 -8.76
N PHE A 132 2.85 1.28 -8.91
CA PHE A 132 2.32 1.90 -10.12
C PHE A 132 2.48 3.41 -10.02
N LEU A 133 3.27 3.99 -10.92
CA LEU A 133 3.46 5.43 -11.02
C LEU A 133 2.36 6.01 -11.90
N GLN A 134 1.41 6.74 -11.28
CA GLN A 134 0.20 7.22 -11.94
C GLN A 134 0.49 8.09 -13.16
N GLN A 135 1.50 8.97 -13.09
CA GLN A 135 1.84 9.87 -14.19
C GLN A 135 2.49 9.14 -15.37
N GLU A 136 3.39 8.19 -15.09
CA GLU A 136 4.07 7.40 -16.11
C GLU A 136 3.23 6.25 -16.66
N LYS A 137 2.16 5.89 -15.96
CA LYS A 137 1.33 4.71 -16.23
C LYS A 137 2.14 3.41 -16.32
N LYS A 138 3.12 3.28 -15.43
CA LYS A 138 4.06 2.16 -15.43
C LYS A 138 4.26 1.61 -14.03
N PHE A 139 4.43 0.29 -13.97
CA PHE A 139 4.86 -0.39 -12.75
C PHE A 139 6.38 -0.32 -12.61
N GLN A 140 6.84 -0.03 -11.41
CA GLN A 140 8.24 -0.06 -11.00
C GLN A 140 8.39 -0.98 -9.79
N ARG A 141 9.42 -1.82 -9.80
CA ARG A 141 9.78 -2.69 -8.67
C ARG A 141 10.44 -1.90 -7.56
N VAL A 142 10.10 -2.21 -6.31
CA VAL A 142 10.70 -1.59 -5.12
C VAL A 142 10.84 -2.63 -4.01
N TYR A 143 11.97 -3.34 -3.98
CA TYR A 143 12.27 -4.43 -3.03
C TYR A 143 13.32 -4.01 -2.01
N ASN A 144 14.08 -2.95 -2.28
CA ASN A 144 15.12 -2.46 -1.39
C ASN A 144 15.12 -0.92 -1.33
N VAL A 145 16.02 -0.40 -0.48
CA VAL A 145 16.14 1.03 -0.22
C VAL A 145 16.62 1.85 -1.41
N ASP A 146 17.47 1.29 -2.28
CA ASP A 146 17.97 2.01 -3.45
C ASP A 146 16.87 2.16 -4.51
N GLU A 147 16.08 1.11 -4.72
CA GLU A 147 14.89 1.18 -5.57
C GLU A 147 13.83 2.13 -4.97
N PHE A 148 13.72 2.18 -3.65
CA PHE A 148 12.85 3.14 -2.97
C PHE A 148 13.34 4.59 -3.18
N LEU A 149 14.64 4.83 -3.08
CA LEU A 149 15.23 6.13 -3.35
C LEU A 149 14.91 6.59 -4.79
N LEU A 150 15.05 5.70 -5.78
CA LEU A 150 14.73 6.01 -7.18
C LEU A 150 13.29 6.49 -7.38
N ILE A 151 12.30 5.91 -6.68
CA ILE A 151 10.92 6.41 -6.79
C ILE A 151 10.74 7.75 -6.07
N THR A 152 11.42 7.97 -4.95
CA THR A 152 11.30 9.24 -4.19
C THR A 152 11.96 10.41 -4.92
N GLN A 153 13.00 10.16 -5.72
CA GLN A 153 13.61 11.16 -6.60
C GLN A 153 12.67 11.66 -7.71
N LYS A 154 11.59 10.93 -8.00
CA LYS A 154 10.55 11.37 -8.96
C LYS A 154 9.57 12.39 -8.36
N MET A 155 9.61 12.63 -7.06
CA MET A 155 8.76 13.62 -6.40
C MET A 155 9.19 15.04 -6.77
N SER A 156 8.25 15.99 -6.78
CA SER A 156 8.62 17.40 -6.77
C SER A 156 9.28 17.79 -5.45
N GLU A 157 10.11 18.82 -5.44
CA GLU A 157 10.78 19.31 -4.23
C GLU A 157 9.78 19.61 -3.10
N LEU A 158 8.65 20.25 -3.44
CA LEU A 158 7.57 20.52 -2.48
C LEU A 158 6.97 19.22 -1.91
N SER A 159 6.75 18.21 -2.75
CA SER A 159 6.19 16.93 -2.31
C SER A 159 7.18 16.19 -1.42
N LEU A 160 8.47 16.24 -1.75
CA LEU A 160 9.54 15.64 -0.95
C LEU A 160 9.67 16.31 0.42
N LYS A 161 9.69 17.66 0.48
CA LYS A 161 9.66 18.43 1.74
C LYS A 161 8.44 18.08 2.60
N ASN A 162 7.26 17.94 1.97
CA ASN A 162 6.04 17.53 2.67
C ASN A 162 6.13 16.09 3.19
N ALA A 163 6.71 15.18 2.42
CA ALA A 163 6.95 13.81 2.87
C ALA A 163 7.94 13.77 4.02
N ASP A 164 9.01 14.56 3.97
CA ASP A 164 9.97 14.62 5.06
C ASP A 164 9.33 15.16 6.34
N LYS A 165 8.60 16.29 6.27
CA LYS A 165 7.85 16.83 7.40
C LYS A 165 6.84 15.84 7.99
N LYS A 166 6.14 15.09 7.14
CA LYS A 166 5.07 14.19 7.60
C LYS A 166 5.61 12.85 8.06
N ILE A 167 6.51 12.21 7.33
CA ILE A 167 6.91 10.81 7.53
C ILE A 167 8.41 10.65 7.81
N ASN A 168 9.18 11.74 7.90
CA ASN A 168 10.63 11.72 8.03
C ASN A 168 11.27 10.82 6.96
N ILE A 169 10.92 11.03 5.70
CA ILE A 169 11.27 10.13 4.59
C ILE A 169 12.79 9.98 4.46
N SER A 170 13.56 11.07 4.62
CA SER A 170 15.02 11.05 4.52
C SER A 170 15.64 10.19 5.63
N LYS A 171 15.16 10.35 6.86
CA LYS A 171 15.57 9.53 8.00
C LYS A 171 15.19 8.05 7.80
N ASN A 172 14.02 7.75 7.24
CA ASN A 172 13.64 6.36 6.96
C ASN A 172 14.53 5.72 5.90
N ILE A 173 14.89 6.45 4.84
CA ILE A 173 15.84 5.97 3.83
C ILE A 173 17.21 5.68 4.46
N GLU A 174 17.70 6.56 5.34
CA GLU A 174 18.96 6.35 6.05
C GLU A 174 18.91 5.10 6.97
N LEU A 175 17.84 4.93 7.73
CA LEU A 175 17.65 3.76 8.60
C LEU A 175 17.59 2.45 7.81
N LEU A 176 16.86 2.44 6.69
CA LEU A 176 16.77 1.29 5.79
C LEU A 176 18.12 0.93 5.17
N ARG A 177 18.97 1.92 4.87
CA ARG A 177 20.34 1.69 4.40
C ARG A 177 21.19 1.04 5.48
N LYS A 178 21.10 1.51 6.72
CA LYS A 178 21.85 0.96 7.86
C LYS A 178 21.44 -0.48 8.18
N SER A 179 20.15 -0.80 8.15
CA SER A 179 19.66 -2.17 8.37
C SER A 179 20.12 -3.14 7.29
N ASN A 180 20.23 -2.68 6.03
CA ASN A 180 20.73 -3.51 4.92
C ASN A 180 22.25 -3.70 4.92
N MET A 181 23.00 -2.92 5.73
CA MET A 181 24.46 -3.03 5.87
C MET A 181 24.90 -3.89 7.06
N GLN A 182 23.99 -4.40 7.91
CA GLN A 182 24.35 -5.40 8.90
C GLN A 182 24.35 -6.79 8.23
N PRO A 183 25.50 -7.49 8.16
CA PRO A 183 25.51 -8.89 7.79
C PRO A 183 24.72 -9.65 8.85
N SER A 184 23.86 -10.57 8.42
CA SER A 184 23.31 -11.59 9.31
C SER A 184 24.46 -12.45 9.81
N PHE A 185 25.06 -12.07 10.95
CA PHE A 185 25.88 -12.98 11.72
C PHE A 185 24.94 -13.84 12.56
N LEU A 186 24.41 -14.89 11.94
CA LEU A 186 23.90 -16.11 12.56
C LEU A 186 24.20 -17.28 11.62
#